data_AF-A0A354ZEH9-F1
#
_entry.id   AF-A0A354ZEH9-F1
#
_cell.length_a   1.000
_cell.length_b   1.000
_cell.length_c   1.000
_cell.angle_alpha   90.00
_cell.angle_beta   90.00
_cell.angle_gamma   90.00
#
_symmetry.space_group_name_H-M   'P 1'
#
loop_
_entity.id
_entity.type
_entity.pdbx_description
1 polymer ?
#
loop_
_entity_poly.entity_id
_entity_poly.type
_entity_poly.pdbx_seq_one_letter_code
_entity_poly.pdbx_strand_id
1 'polypeptide(L)'
;MVYSGRPVPIQRRAPLTYALLAANIVLFIALEASGGSQNPLVLLRWGAKFTPAIRAGQPWRLVTSMFLHAGALHLAVNSYSLYNLGNVVERLFGTPRFAVIYLAAGIWGSLASTYMSDPLVLGVGASGAIFGLAGCVFYFGLRYPNHFRVLAGWRFIIIVLINLFIGFSSSHIDGYAHMGGLISGFAAAFALGLPYERPTNARMAARLCLALATLTATVLAIMPVPVSTFAPISGLIHASAVVAASAPILVPLSTVALARPIRAATPQPLHPCSVIRQTGCGIHLQQHPSVAASICSSIHL
;
A
#
# COMPACT_ATOMS: atom_id res chain seq x y z
N MET A 1 23.88 30.34 -12.63
CA MET A 1 22.43 30.06 -12.45
C MET A 1 21.79 31.32 -11.86
N VAL A 2 21.14 32.15 -12.68
CA VAL A 2 20.72 33.49 -12.25
C VAL A 2 19.38 33.40 -11.51
N TYR A 3 19.40 33.66 -10.20
CA TYR A 3 18.20 33.92 -9.41
C TYR A 3 17.61 35.25 -9.88
N SER A 4 16.51 35.21 -10.64
CA SER A 4 15.96 36.39 -11.31
C SER A 4 15.32 37.44 -10.37
N GLY A 5 15.33 37.24 -9.05
CA GLY A 5 14.75 38.17 -8.08
C GLY A 5 13.23 38.39 -8.21
N ARG A 6 12.57 37.78 -9.19
CA ARG A 6 11.13 37.92 -9.42
C ARG A 6 10.35 37.10 -8.38
N PRO A 7 9.33 37.68 -7.74
CA PRO A 7 8.49 36.94 -6.80
C PRO A 7 7.88 35.72 -7.50
N VAL A 8 7.94 34.57 -6.83
CA VAL A 8 7.35 33.32 -7.31
C VAL A 8 5.84 33.52 -7.43
N PRO A 9 5.23 33.48 -8.64
CA PRO A 9 3.79 33.58 -8.77
C PRO A 9 3.15 32.29 -8.24
N ILE A 10 2.68 32.34 -6.99
CA ILE A 10 2.02 31.23 -6.30
C ILE A 10 0.52 31.31 -6.61
N GLN A 11 -0.07 30.21 -7.10
CA GLN A 11 -1.52 30.15 -7.28
C GLN A 11 -2.21 30.29 -5.90
N ARG A 12 -3.26 31.11 -5.82
CA ARG A 12 -3.96 31.34 -4.53
C ARG A 12 -4.78 30.13 -4.06
N ARG A 13 -5.21 29.28 -5.00
CA ARG A 13 -6.12 28.13 -4.76
C ARG A 13 -5.46 26.82 -5.22
N ALA A 14 -5.94 25.71 -4.68
CA ALA A 14 -5.51 24.35 -5.03
C ALA A 14 -6.74 23.47 -5.36
N PRO A 15 -7.53 23.81 -6.41
CA PRO A 15 -8.81 23.15 -6.67
C PRO A 15 -8.69 21.64 -6.90
N LEU A 16 -7.64 21.17 -7.57
CA LEU A 16 -7.51 19.75 -7.90
C LEU A 16 -7.18 18.93 -6.65
N THR A 17 -6.44 19.47 -5.69
CA THR A 17 -6.21 18.84 -4.39
C THR A 17 -7.54 18.55 -3.69
N TYR A 18 -8.46 19.53 -3.63
CA TYR A 18 -9.78 19.32 -3.04
C TYR A 18 -10.65 18.34 -3.84
N ALA A 19 -10.57 18.39 -5.17
CA ALA A 19 -11.30 17.43 -6.02
C ALA A 19 -10.81 15.99 -5.78
N LEU A 20 -9.51 15.76 -5.64
CA LEU A 20 -8.94 14.45 -5.34
C LEU A 20 -9.33 13.97 -3.93
N LEU A 21 -9.35 14.86 -2.94
CA LEU A 21 -9.84 14.55 -1.59
C LEU A 21 -11.30 14.12 -1.62
N ALA A 22 -12.15 14.88 -2.32
CA ALA A 22 -13.56 14.54 -2.47
C ALA A 22 -13.74 13.19 -3.17
N ALA A 23 -12.97 12.92 -4.25
CA ALA A 23 -13.02 11.65 -4.95
C ALA A 23 -12.64 10.46 -4.05
N ASN A 24 -11.58 10.60 -3.24
CA ASN A 24 -11.16 9.56 -2.28
C ASN A 24 -12.24 9.28 -1.24
N ILE A 25 -12.88 10.32 -0.71
CA ILE A 25 -13.96 10.18 0.29
C ILE A 25 -15.18 9.49 -0.34
N VAL A 26 -15.61 9.94 -1.52
CA VAL A 26 -16.77 9.36 -2.24
C VAL A 26 -16.53 7.89 -2.54
N LEU A 27 -15.36 7.54 -3.07
CA LEU A 27 -15.04 6.14 -3.37
C LEU A 27 -14.88 5.28 -2.13
N PHE A 28 -14.39 5.84 -1.02
CA PHE A 28 -14.36 5.12 0.24
C PHE A 28 -15.77 4.80 0.76
N ILE A 29 -16.70 5.77 0.72
CA ILE A 29 -18.10 5.54 1.10
C ILE A 29 -18.74 4.47 0.20
N ALA A 30 -18.48 4.52 -1.10
CA ALA A 30 -18.97 3.53 -2.05
C ALA A 30 -18.40 2.12 -1.78
N LEU A 31 -17.12 2.02 -1.41
CA LEU A 31 -16.50 0.76 -0.99
C LEU A 31 -17.18 0.19 0.26
N GLU A 32 -17.39 1.00 1.30
CA GLU A 32 -18.08 0.59 2.52
C GLU A 32 -19.50 0.06 2.21
N ALA A 33 -20.25 0.78 1.38
CA ALA A 33 -21.58 0.36 0.94
C ALA A 33 -21.59 -0.94 0.11
N SER A 34 -20.47 -1.29 -0.52
CA SER A 34 -20.34 -2.47 -1.41
C SER A 34 -19.78 -3.73 -0.74
N GLY A 35 -19.66 -3.73 0.60
CA GLY A 35 -19.20 -4.88 1.38
C GLY A 35 -17.94 -4.64 2.21
N GLY A 36 -17.54 -3.38 2.39
CA GLY A 36 -16.47 -2.97 3.31
C GLY A 36 -15.13 -2.71 2.63
N SER A 37 -14.46 -1.63 3.04
CA SER A 37 -13.17 -1.24 2.45
C SER A 37 -12.00 -2.16 2.81
N GLN A 38 -12.15 -3.02 3.81
CA GLN A 38 -11.14 -3.98 4.24
C GLN A 38 -11.32 -5.37 3.61
N ASN A 39 -12.40 -5.59 2.84
CA ASN A 39 -12.64 -6.85 2.17
C ASN A 39 -11.79 -6.95 0.87
N PRO A 40 -10.85 -7.90 0.77
CA PRO A 40 -9.97 -8.02 -0.39
C PRO A 40 -10.72 -8.26 -1.70
N LEU A 41 -11.85 -8.98 -1.66
CA LEU A 41 -12.65 -9.26 -2.85
C LEU A 41 -13.35 -8.00 -3.36
N VAL A 42 -13.83 -7.14 -2.45
CA VAL A 42 -14.41 -5.84 -2.80
C VAL A 42 -13.32 -4.97 -3.43
N LEU A 43 -12.17 -4.81 -2.78
CA LEU A 43 -11.05 -4.03 -3.30
C LEU A 43 -10.60 -4.51 -4.69
N LEU A 44 -10.48 -5.82 -4.89
CA LEU A 44 -10.11 -6.39 -6.18
C LEU A 44 -11.13 -6.06 -7.27
N ARG A 45 -12.43 -6.17 -6.97
CA ARG A 45 -13.52 -5.84 -7.92
C ARG A 45 -13.51 -4.36 -8.30
N TRP A 46 -13.24 -3.48 -7.34
CA TRP A 46 -13.21 -2.03 -7.54
C TRP A 46 -11.93 -1.50 -8.19
N GLY A 47 -10.97 -2.36 -8.49
CA GLY A 47 -9.77 -1.97 -9.24
C GLY A 47 -8.53 -1.74 -8.40
N ALA A 48 -8.40 -2.40 -7.24
CA ALA A 48 -7.13 -2.46 -6.51
C ALA A 48 -6.01 -2.97 -7.43
N LYS A 49 -4.78 -2.50 -7.18
CA LYS A 49 -3.60 -2.99 -7.87
C LYS A 49 -3.43 -4.46 -7.51
N PHE A 50 -3.39 -5.30 -8.54
CA PHE A 50 -3.17 -6.74 -8.39
C PHE A 50 -2.34 -7.22 -9.57
N THR A 51 -1.12 -7.67 -9.31
CA THR A 51 -0.13 -7.94 -10.36
C THR A 51 -0.61 -8.99 -11.37
N PRO A 52 -1.24 -10.12 -10.97
CA PRO A 52 -1.80 -11.08 -11.92
C PRO A 52 -2.85 -10.47 -12.85
N ALA A 53 -3.74 -9.60 -12.34
CA ALA A 53 -4.74 -8.96 -13.18
C ALA A 53 -4.11 -7.92 -14.13
N ILE A 54 -3.11 -7.16 -13.68
CA ILE A 54 -2.39 -6.23 -14.56
C ILE A 54 -1.73 -6.99 -15.71
N ARG A 55 -1.05 -8.10 -15.41
CA ARG A 55 -0.44 -9.01 -16.40
C ARG A 55 -1.44 -9.72 -17.30
N ALA A 56 -2.70 -9.81 -16.86
CA ALA A 56 -3.82 -10.29 -17.66
C ALA A 56 -4.48 -9.17 -18.50
N GLY A 57 -3.80 -8.03 -18.69
CA GLY A 57 -4.28 -6.94 -19.54
C GLY A 57 -5.21 -5.94 -18.83
N GLN A 58 -5.09 -5.77 -17.51
CA GLN A 58 -5.88 -4.79 -16.75
C GLN A 58 -5.05 -3.56 -16.28
N PRO A 59 -4.48 -2.74 -17.18
CA PRO A 59 -3.59 -1.64 -16.82
C PRO A 59 -4.28 -0.49 -16.09
N TRP A 60 -5.61 -0.35 -16.21
CA TRP A 60 -6.37 0.68 -15.49
C TRP A 60 -6.21 0.56 -13.96
N ARG A 61 -5.87 -0.64 -13.46
CA ARG A 61 -5.55 -0.88 -12.04
C ARG A 61 -4.37 -0.08 -11.53
N LEU A 62 -3.46 0.36 -12.40
CA LEU A 62 -2.35 1.22 -12.03
C LEU A 62 -2.83 2.60 -11.55
N VAL A 63 -3.99 3.05 -12.05
CA VAL A 63 -4.60 4.35 -11.73
C VAL A 63 -5.73 4.19 -10.72
N THR A 64 -6.66 3.24 -10.91
CA THR A 64 -7.84 3.10 -10.04
C THR A 64 -7.45 2.81 -8.59
N SER A 65 -6.37 2.05 -8.37
CA SER A 65 -5.85 1.74 -7.03
C SER A 65 -5.52 2.97 -6.20
N MET A 66 -5.17 4.09 -6.84
CA MET A 66 -4.80 5.35 -6.17
C MET A 66 -5.96 5.95 -5.37
N PHE A 67 -7.20 5.61 -5.70
CA PHE A 67 -8.39 6.20 -5.09
C PHE A 67 -9.08 5.29 -4.07
N LEU A 68 -8.72 4.00 -4.06
CA LEU A 68 -9.25 3.03 -3.09
C LEU A 68 -8.43 3.11 -1.81
N HIS A 69 -9.07 2.92 -0.65
CA HIS A 69 -8.38 2.95 0.64
C HIS A 69 -8.93 1.82 1.53
N ALA A 70 -8.05 1.05 2.15
CA ALA A 70 -8.44 -0.02 3.09
C ALA A 70 -8.53 0.51 4.52
N GLY A 71 -9.75 0.73 5.01
CA GLY A 71 -10.03 1.25 6.34
C GLY A 71 -9.94 2.77 6.49
N ALA A 72 -10.68 3.30 7.47
CA ALA A 72 -10.83 4.75 7.67
C ALA A 72 -9.52 5.45 8.07
N LEU A 73 -8.67 4.81 8.88
CA LEU A 73 -7.37 5.38 9.26
C LEU A 73 -6.47 5.57 8.04
N HIS A 74 -6.44 4.60 7.13
CA HIS A 74 -5.65 4.68 5.91
C HIS A 74 -6.13 5.83 5.00
N LEU A 75 -7.45 5.99 4.85
CA LEU A 75 -8.03 7.15 4.15
C LEU A 75 -7.65 8.47 4.83
N ALA A 76 -7.78 8.55 6.17
CA ALA A 76 -7.54 9.78 6.92
C ALA A 76 -6.10 10.25 6.80
N VAL A 77 -5.13 9.35 6.95
CA VAL A 77 -3.69 9.67 6.85
C VAL A 77 -3.33 10.11 5.42
N ASN A 78 -3.85 9.44 4.39
CA ASN A 78 -3.63 9.85 3.00
C ASN A 78 -4.30 11.19 2.70
N SER A 79 -5.52 11.41 3.20
CA SER A 79 -6.26 12.66 2.99
C SER A 79 -5.55 13.84 3.68
N TYR A 80 -5.07 13.65 4.91
CA TYR A 80 -4.27 14.65 5.60
C TYR A 80 -2.98 14.95 4.84
N SER A 81 -2.27 13.93 4.36
CA SER A 81 -1.03 14.10 3.63
C SER A 81 -1.23 14.77 2.27
N LEU A 82 -2.29 14.37 1.53
CA LEU A 82 -2.69 14.98 0.27
C LEU A 82 -3.14 16.42 0.46
N TYR A 83 -3.89 16.72 1.52
CA TYR A 83 -4.27 18.09 1.82
C TYR A 83 -3.04 18.98 2.01
N ASN A 84 -2.07 18.55 2.82
CA ASN A 84 -0.87 19.35 3.10
C ASN A 84 0.04 19.46 1.86
N LEU A 85 0.50 18.33 1.32
CA LEU A 85 1.44 18.33 0.19
C LEU A 85 0.78 18.75 -1.13
N GLY A 86 -0.46 18.34 -1.36
CA GLY A 86 -1.23 18.72 -2.56
C GLY A 86 -1.40 20.22 -2.65
N ASN A 87 -1.83 20.89 -1.56
CA ASN A 87 -1.96 22.34 -1.55
C ASN A 87 -0.63 23.03 -1.86
N VAL A 88 0.48 22.57 -1.26
CA VAL A 88 1.80 23.17 -1.50
C VAL A 88 2.23 22.99 -2.96
N VAL A 89 2.21 21.76 -3.46
CA VAL A 89 2.70 21.45 -4.81
C VAL A 89 1.79 22.03 -5.89
N GLU A 90 0.47 21.97 -5.73
CA GLU A 90 -0.45 22.56 -6.71
C GLU A 90 -0.27 24.08 -6.81
N ARG A 91 -0.03 24.76 -5.69
CA ARG A 91 0.21 26.21 -5.72
C ARG A 91 1.57 26.59 -6.30
N LEU A 92 2.58 25.75 -6.14
CA LEU A 92 3.93 25.93 -6.70
C LEU A 92 3.98 25.65 -8.21
N PHE A 93 3.34 24.57 -8.66
CA PHE A 93 3.44 24.08 -10.04
C PHE A 93 2.25 24.51 -10.92
N GLY A 94 1.16 24.95 -10.31
CA GLY A 94 -0.12 25.20 -10.97
C GLY A 94 -0.90 23.92 -11.25
N THR A 95 -2.22 24.03 -11.29
CA THR A 95 -3.14 22.89 -11.43
C THR A 95 -2.82 21.92 -12.58
N PRO A 96 -2.50 22.36 -13.83
CA PRO A 96 -2.25 21.42 -14.92
C PRO A 96 -0.99 20.57 -14.72
N ARG A 97 0.10 21.18 -14.21
CA ARG A 97 1.34 20.45 -13.94
C ARG A 97 1.20 19.53 -12.75
N PHE A 98 0.49 19.98 -11.71
CA PHE A 98 0.14 19.14 -10.56
C PHE A 98 -0.62 17.89 -10.98
N ALA A 99 -1.60 18.00 -11.89
CA ALA A 99 -2.33 16.84 -12.41
C ALA A 99 -1.40 15.79 -13.04
N VAL A 100 -0.51 16.23 -13.93
CA VAL A 100 0.46 15.34 -14.61
C VAL A 100 1.41 14.70 -13.61
N ILE A 101 1.93 15.49 -12.67
CA ILE A 101 2.84 15.01 -11.61
C ILE A 101 2.15 13.95 -10.75
N TYR A 102 0.95 14.24 -10.26
CA TYR A 102 0.21 13.36 -9.36
C TYR A 102 -0.11 12.02 -10.03
N LEU A 103 -0.58 12.07 -11.29
CA LEU A 103 -0.86 10.87 -12.07
C LEU A 103 0.42 10.09 -12.41
N ALA A 104 1.47 10.75 -12.87
CA ALA A 104 2.74 10.08 -13.17
C ALA A 104 3.33 9.40 -11.92
N ALA A 105 3.27 10.08 -10.77
CA ALA A 105 3.74 9.53 -9.51
C ALA A 105 2.93 8.32 -9.05
N GLY A 106 1.60 8.39 -9.13
CA GLY A 106 0.74 7.26 -8.79
C GLY A 106 0.96 6.06 -9.70
N ILE A 107 1.03 6.28 -11.02
CA ILE A 107 1.28 5.22 -11.99
C ILE A 107 2.65 4.56 -11.75
N TRP A 108 3.71 5.35 -11.58
CA TRP A 108 5.05 4.80 -11.31
C TRP A 108 5.16 4.14 -9.94
N GLY A 109 4.41 4.60 -8.92
CA GLY A 109 4.27 3.89 -7.66
C GLY A 109 3.63 2.51 -7.87
N SER A 110 2.49 2.45 -8.56
CA SER A 110 1.82 1.19 -8.88
C SER A 110 2.68 0.27 -9.76
N LEU A 111 3.45 0.82 -10.71
CA LEU A 111 4.39 0.05 -11.54
C LEU A 111 5.54 -0.51 -10.70
N ALA A 112 6.19 0.31 -9.87
CA ALA A 112 7.25 -0.15 -8.97
C ALA A 112 6.75 -1.28 -8.06
N SER A 113 5.57 -1.14 -7.48
CA SER A 113 4.89 -2.20 -6.73
C SER A 113 4.60 -3.44 -7.59
N THR A 114 4.22 -3.28 -8.85
CA THR A 114 3.92 -4.40 -9.76
C THR A 114 5.17 -5.23 -10.07
N TYR A 115 6.33 -4.60 -10.13
CA TYR A 115 7.60 -5.27 -10.44
C TYR A 115 8.37 -5.77 -9.22
N MET A 116 8.25 -5.10 -8.07
CA MET A 116 9.15 -5.32 -6.93
C MET A 116 8.46 -5.82 -5.67
N SER A 117 7.15 -5.57 -5.50
CA SER A 117 6.39 -6.07 -4.34
C SER A 117 5.84 -7.48 -4.61
N ASP A 118 5.39 -8.16 -3.55
CA ASP A 118 4.69 -9.44 -3.68
C ASP A 118 3.51 -9.31 -4.67
N PRO A 119 3.47 -10.13 -5.74
CA PRO A 119 2.44 -10.00 -6.77
C PRO A 119 1.03 -10.33 -6.27
N LEU A 120 0.88 -11.10 -5.19
CA LEU A 120 -0.41 -11.53 -4.67
C LEU A 120 -1.03 -10.54 -3.67
N VAL A 121 -0.26 -9.55 -3.21
CA VAL A 121 -0.75 -8.51 -2.31
C VAL A 121 -1.49 -7.43 -3.09
N LEU A 122 -2.67 -7.06 -2.61
CA LEU A 122 -3.46 -5.96 -3.18
C LEU A 122 -2.85 -4.61 -2.78
N GLY A 123 -2.61 -3.76 -3.77
CA GLY A 123 -2.19 -2.38 -3.55
C GLY A 123 -3.37 -1.41 -3.65
N VAL A 124 -3.55 -0.57 -2.63
CA VAL A 124 -4.54 0.51 -2.61
C VAL A 124 -3.96 1.75 -1.94
N GLY A 125 -4.47 2.93 -2.30
CA GLY A 125 -4.20 4.19 -1.63
C GLY A 125 -3.45 5.20 -2.49
N ALA A 126 -3.65 6.47 -2.18
CA ALA A 126 -3.03 7.60 -2.88
C ALA A 126 -1.52 7.77 -2.55
N SER A 127 -0.98 6.99 -1.60
CA SER A 127 0.30 7.25 -0.96
C SER A 127 1.48 7.28 -1.94
N GLY A 128 1.51 6.45 -2.99
CA GLY A 128 2.53 6.54 -4.04
C GLY A 128 2.54 7.91 -4.73
N ALA A 129 1.36 8.43 -5.09
CA ALA A 129 1.25 9.77 -5.68
C ALA A 129 1.64 10.87 -4.69
N ILE A 130 1.26 10.73 -3.42
CA ILE A 130 1.63 11.67 -2.34
C ILE A 130 3.15 11.71 -2.12
N PHE A 131 3.82 10.56 -2.16
CA PHE A 131 5.28 10.51 -2.14
C PHE A 131 5.89 11.19 -3.35
N GLY A 132 5.26 11.12 -4.53
CA GLY A 132 5.67 11.94 -5.67
C GLY A 132 5.54 13.44 -5.43
N LEU A 133 4.52 13.88 -4.70
CA LEU A 133 4.42 15.28 -4.26
C LEU A 133 5.60 15.64 -3.33
N ALA A 134 6.02 14.73 -2.44
CA ALA A 134 7.24 14.94 -1.66
C ALA A 134 8.50 15.06 -2.56
N GLY A 135 8.58 14.26 -3.62
CA GLY A 135 9.63 14.36 -4.65
C GLY A 135 9.65 15.73 -5.34
N CYS A 136 8.48 16.32 -5.58
CA CYS A 136 8.37 17.68 -6.11
C CYS A 136 8.91 18.73 -5.15
N VAL A 137 8.66 18.56 -3.84
CA VAL A 137 9.18 19.45 -2.80
C VAL A 137 10.72 19.33 -2.73
N PHE A 138 11.30 18.14 -2.94
CA PHE A 138 12.76 18.01 -3.07
C PHE A 138 13.32 18.65 -4.34
N TYR A 139 12.66 18.50 -5.50
CA TYR A 139 13.05 19.24 -6.70
C TYR A 139 13.02 20.75 -6.45
N PHE A 140 11.97 21.26 -5.80
CA PHE A 140 11.88 22.65 -5.39
C PHE A 140 13.03 23.05 -4.45
N GLY A 141 13.41 22.18 -3.51
CA GLY A 141 14.55 22.42 -2.61
C GLY A 141 15.91 22.52 -3.30
N LEU A 142 16.14 21.75 -4.36
CA LEU A 142 17.35 21.89 -5.18
C LEU A 142 17.39 23.23 -5.94
N ARG A 143 16.23 23.75 -6.32
CA ARG A 143 16.12 25.02 -7.06
C ARG A 143 16.10 26.25 -6.16
N TYR A 144 15.50 26.14 -4.98
CA TYR A 144 15.24 27.24 -4.03
C TYR A 144 15.57 26.82 -2.59
N PRO A 145 16.84 26.55 -2.26
CA PRO A 145 17.23 25.97 -0.96
C PRO A 145 16.82 26.81 0.25
N ASN A 146 16.88 28.15 0.15
CA ASN A 146 16.45 29.04 1.22
C ASN A 146 14.94 28.98 1.47
N HIS A 147 14.13 28.86 0.41
CA HIS A 147 12.67 28.74 0.54
C HIS A 147 12.28 27.37 1.09
N PHE A 148 12.97 26.32 0.63
CA PHE A 148 12.78 24.97 1.15
C PHE A 148 13.09 24.86 2.63
N ARG A 149 14.14 25.52 3.13
CA ARG A 149 14.44 25.56 4.59
C ARG A 149 13.28 26.06 5.42
N VAL A 150 12.54 27.06 4.93
CA VAL A 150 11.38 27.64 5.62
C VAL A 150 10.12 26.79 5.42
N LEU A 151 9.89 26.29 4.20
CA LEU A 151 8.70 25.53 3.83
C LEU A 151 8.66 24.11 4.42
N ALA A 152 9.81 23.43 4.42
CA ALA A 152 9.89 21.98 4.68
C ALA A 152 11.08 21.65 5.61
N GLY A 153 12.28 22.08 5.20
CA GLY A 153 13.52 21.93 5.98
C GLY A 153 13.90 20.47 6.29
N TRP A 154 14.76 20.31 7.29
CA TRP A 154 15.29 19.01 7.70
C TRP A 154 14.23 18.06 8.26
N ARG A 155 13.23 18.60 8.98
CA ARG A 155 12.13 17.80 9.56
C ARG A 155 11.35 17.05 8.48
N PHE A 156 11.11 17.71 7.34
CA PHE A 156 10.43 17.07 6.21
C PHE A 156 11.25 15.90 5.63
N ILE A 157 12.56 16.08 5.46
CA ILE A 157 13.46 15.00 4.99
C ILE A 157 13.38 13.80 5.93
N ILE A 158 13.50 14.03 7.24
CA ILE A 158 13.38 12.96 8.23
C ILE A 158 12.05 12.24 8.12
N ILE A 159 10.93 12.97 8.02
CA ILE A 159 9.59 12.37 7.93
C ILE A 159 9.48 11.47 6.69
N VAL A 160 9.98 11.93 5.53
CA VAL A 160 9.98 11.12 4.31
C VAL A 160 10.82 9.86 4.48
N LEU A 161 12.01 9.96 5.07
CA LEU A 161 12.89 8.82 5.32
C LEU A 161 12.27 7.82 6.30
N ILE A 162 11.64 8.30 7.38
CA ILE A 162 10.93 7.44 8.34
C ILE A 162 9.76 6.72 7.66
N ASN A 163 8.96 7.43 6.85
CA ASN A 163 7.84 6.78 6.16
C ASN A 163 8.30 5.75 5.13
N LEU A 164 9.42 6.00 4.42
CA LEU A 164 10.04 4.98 3.57
C LEU A 164 10.51 3.77 4.38
N PHE A 165 11.20 4.01 5.50
CA PHE A 165 11.66 2.93 6.37
C PHE A 165 10.48 2.08 6.88
N ILE A 166 9.41 2.72 7.36
CA ILE A 166 8.18 2.04 7.77
C ILE A 166 7.57 1.28 6.59
N GLY A 167 7.55 1.88 5.40
CA GLY A 167 7.01 1.28 4.18
C GLY A 167 7.77 0.03 3.72
N PHE A 168 9.09 -0.05 3.94
CA PHE A 168 9.85 -1.27 3.67
C PHE A 168 9.81 -2.27 4.83
N SER A 169 9.47 -1.83 6.04
CA SER A 169 9.45 -2.67 7.24
C SER A 169 8.07 -3.26 7.56
N SER A 170 7.02 -2.82 6.89
CA SER A 170 5.64 -3.25 7.13
C SER A 170 5.08 -4.01 5.94
N SER A 171 4.44 -5.16 6.19
CA SER A 171 3.73 -5.92 5.15
C SER A 171 2.43 -5.25 4.66
N HIS A 172 1.97 -4.21 5.36
CA HIS A 172 0.70 -3.51 5.05
C HIS A 172 0.91 -2.19 4.33
N ILE A 173 2.15 -1.73 4.18
CA ILE A 173 2.51 -0.46 3.54
C ILE A 173 3.46 -0.78 2.40
N ASP A 174 3.19 -0.23 1.21
CA ASP A 174 3.97 -0.53 0.02
C ASP A 174 5.16 0.43 -0.14
N GLY A 175 6.31 0.07 0.43
CA GLY A 175 7.54 0.85 0.32
C GLY A 175 8.03 1.05 -1.12
N TYR A 176 7.83 0.07 -2.01
CA TYR A 176 8.19 0.19 -3.42
C TYR A 176 7.28 1.18 -4.15
N ALA A 177 5.99 1.21 -3.83
CA ALA A 177 5.08 2.23 -4.35
C ALA A 177 5.49 3.64 -3.89
N HIS A 178 5.89 3.79 -2.63
CA HIS A 178 6.37 5.09 -2.10
C HIS A 178 7.65 5.54 -2.79
N MET A 179 8.63 4.64 -2.94
CA MET A 179 9.89 4.94 -3.62
C MET A 179 9.68 5.28 -5.11
N GLY A 180 8.90 4.47 -5.82
CA GLY A 180 8.57 4.69 -7.23
C GLY A 180 7.84 6.02 -7.44
N GLY A 181 6.90 6.34 -6.56
CA GLY A 181 6.22 7.63 -6.52
C GLY A 181 7.18 8.80 -6.28
N LEU A 182 8.04 8.71 -5.26
CA LEU A 182 9.01 9.74 -4.90
C LEU A 182 9.95 10.10 -6.06
N ILE A 183 10.55 9.09 -6.68
CA ILE A 183 11.50 9.25 -7.78
C ILE A 183 10.80 9.85 -9.01
N SER A 184 9.66 9.29 -9.39
CA SER A 184 8.92 9.75 -10.58
C SER A 184 8.32 11.14 -10.39
N GLY A 185 7.85 11.49 -9.20
CA GLY A 185 7.38 12.85 -8.88
C GLY A 185 8.50 13.88 -8.99
N PHE A 186 9.69 13.58 -8.45
CA PHE A 186 10.88 14.42 -8.64
C PHE A 186 11.24 14.56 -10.13
N ALA A 187 11.26 13.45 -10.88
CA ALA A 187 11.58 13.45 -12.31
C ALA A 187 10.54 14.23 -13.13
N ALA A 188 9.25 14.08 -12.83
CA ALA A 188 8.15 14.82 -13.46
C ALA A 188 8.24 16.32 -13.14
N ALA A 189 8.55 16.69 -11.90
CA ALA A 189 8.80 18.07 -11.49
C ALA A 189 9.97 18.70 -12.26
N PHE A 190 11.07 17.96 -12.44
CA PHE A 190 12.20 18.37 -13.27
C PHE A 190 11.79 18.55 -14.75
N ALA A 191 11.10 17.57 -15.32
CA ALA A 191 10.69 17.56 -16.72
C ALA A 191 9.70 18.70 -17.06
N LEU A 192 8.75 18.97 -16.17
CA LEU A 192 7.75 20.03 -16.37
C LEU A 192 8.30 21.41 -16.01
N GLY A 193 9.07 21.49 -14.93
CA GLY A 193 9.52 22.74 -14.33
C GLY A 193 8.42 23.51 -13.64
N LEU A 194 8.85 24.53 -12.90
CA LEU A 194 7.94 25.50 -12.30
C LEU A 194 7.38 26.44 -13.38
N PRO A 195 6.20 27.06 -13.18
CA PRO A 195 5.52 27.85 -14.21
C PRO A 195 6.34 28.98 -14.84
N TYR A 196 7.29 29.51 -14.08
CA TYR A 196 8.15 30.65 -14.45
C TYR A 196 9.55 30.23 -14.89
N GLU A 197 9.85 28.93 -14.91
CA GLU A 197 11.07 28.40 -15.50
C GLU A 197 10.91 28.30 -17.02
N ARG A 198 11.92 28.76 -17.77
CA ARG A 198 11.89 28.66 -19.23
C ARG A 198 11.97 27.19 -19.67
N PRO A 199 11.25 26.80 -20.73
CA PRO A 199 11.45 25.49 -21.35
C PRO A 199 12.88 25.41 -21.88
N THR A 200 13.50 24.24 -21.72
CA THR A 200 14.85 23.94 -22.24
C THR A 200 14.81 22.61 -22.98
N ASN A 201 15.76 22.37 -23.89
CA ASN A 201 15.88 21.10 -24.61
C ASN A 201 16.03 19.91 -23.64
N ALA A 202 16.76 20.11 -22.54
CA ALA A 202 16.91 19.10 -21.49
C ALA A 202 15.56 18.72 -20.84
N ARG A 203 14.67 19.71 -20.61
CA ARG A 203 13.32 19.43 -20.08
C ARG A 203 12.43 18.76 -21.11
N MET A 204 12.51 19.16 -22.38
CA MET A 204 11.78 18.50 -23.46
C MET A 204 12.21 17.03 -23.60
N ALA A 205 13.51 16.76 -23.60
CA ALA A 205 14.05 15.42 -23.59
C ALA A 205 13.57 14.64 -22.35
N ALA A 206 13.60 15.25 -21.16
CA ALA A 206 13.10 14.60 -19.94
C ALA A 206 11.61 14.25 -20.01
N ARG A 207 10.77 15.10 -20.63
CA ARG A 207 9.34 14.79 -20.86
C ARG A 207 9.16 13.59 -21.78
N LEU A 208 9.90 13.57 -22.89
CA LEU A 208 9.87 12.45 -23.84
C LEU A 208 10.37 11.16 -23.18
N CYS A 209 11.49 11.21 -22.47
CA CYS A 209 12.03 10.06 -21.74
C CYS A 209 11.04 9.56 -20.68
N LEU A 210 10.41 10.44 -19.91
CA LEU A 210 9.40 10.05 -18.93
C LEU A 210 8.19 9.39 -19.60
N ALA A 211 7.67 9.97 -20.68
CA ALA A 211 6.54 9.41 -21.41
C ALA A 211 6.86 8.04 -22.02
N LEU A 212 8.01 7.90 -22.69
CA LEU A 212 8.46 6.63 -23.27
C LEU A 212 8.74 5.58 -22.20
N ALA A 213 9.34 5.96 -21.08
CA ALA A 213 9.60 5.06 -19.96
C ALA A 213 8.28 4.58 -19.33
N THR A 214 7.31 5.48 -19.11
CA THR A 214 5.98 5.10 -18.61
C THR A 214 5.27 4.16 -19.59
N LEU A 215 5.29 4.47 -20.88
CA LEU A 215 4.67 3.62 -21.90
C LEU A 215 5.31 2.24 -21.93
N THR A 216 6.64 2.18 -22.02
CA THR A 216 7.41 0.93 -22.05
C THR A 216 7.16 0.10 -20.78
N ALA A 217 7.28 0.71 -19.60
CA ALA A 217 7.05 0.02 -18.33
C ALA A 217 5.60 -0.46 -18.18
N THR A 218 4.62 0.27 -18.71
CA THR A 218 3.22 -0.17 -18.68
C THR A 218 2.98 -1.33 -19.65
N VAL A 219 3.52 -1.26 -20.86
CA VAL A 219 3.45 -2.35 -21.85
C VAL A 219 4.11 -3.61 -21.29
N LEU A 220 5.30 -3.51 -20.71
CA LEU A 220 5.96 -4.65 -20.08
C LEU A 220 5.18 -5.22 -18.90
N ALA A 221 4.42 -4.40 -18.17
CA ALA A 221 3.64 -4.84 -17.02
C ALA A 221 2.42 -5.67 -17.41
N ILE A 222 1.87 -5.43 -18.61
CA ILE A 222 0.72 -6.15 -19.16
C ILE A 222 1.13 -7.37 -20.00
N MET A 223 2.41 -7.51 -20.34
CA MET A 223 2.87 -8.67 -21.10
C MET A 223 2.84 -9.93 -20.22
N PRO A 224 2.26 -11.04 -20.71
CA PRO A 224 2.27 -12.30 -19.98
C PRO A 224 3.71 -12.81 -19.91
N VAL A 225 4.33 -12.72 -18.74
CA VAL A 225 5.63 -13.36 -18.51
C VAL A 225 5.37 -14.86 -18.33
N PRO A 226 6.08 -15.75 -19.05
CA PRO A 226 5.91 -17.19 -18.92
C PRO A 226 6.04 -17.62 -17.46
N VAL A 227 5.10 -18.44 -16.98
CA VAL A 227 5.01 -18.91 -15.58
C VAL A 227 6.31 -19.60 -15.12
N SER A 228 7.11 -20.11 -16.06
CA SER A 228 8.45 -20.67 -15.83
C SER A 228 9.46 -19.69 -15.23
N THR A 229 9.26 -18.38 -15.35
CA THR A 229 10.12 -17.36 -14.72
C THR A 229 9.86 -17.18 -13.22
N PHE A 230 8.71 -17.62 -12.70
CA PHE A 230 8.36 -17.53 -11.27
C PHE A 230 8.70 -18.79 -10.47
N ALA A 231 9.01 -19.89 -11.15
CA ALA A 231 9.37 -21.16 -10.51
C ALA A 231 10.61 -21.13 -9.59
N PRO A 232 11.66 -20.30 -9.79
CA PRO A 232 12.83 -20.35 -8.92
C PRO A 232 12.76 -19.45 -7.67
N ILE A 233 11.79 -18.52 -7.56
CA ILE A 233 11.77 -17.53 -6.46
C ILE A 233 10.90 -18.00 -5.29
N SER A 234 9.88 -18.84 -5.54
CA SER A 234 9.07 -19.45 -4.48
C SER A 234 9.89 -20.39 -3.58
N GLY A 235 10.95 -21.01 -4.09
CA GLY A 235 11.86 -21.87 -3.32
C GLY A 235 12.74 -21.12 -2.31
N LEU A 236 13.16 -19.89 -2.61
CA LEU A 236 14.02 -19.11 -1.70
C LEU A 236 13.23 -18.39 -0.61
N ILE A 237 12.02 -17.89 -0.90
CA ILE A 237 11.22 -17.15 0.10
C ILE A 237 10.67 -18.10 1.19
N HIS A 238 10.30 -19.34 0.83
CA HIS A 238 9.91 -20.35 1.82
C HIS A 238 11.08 -20.79 2.71
N ALA A 239 12.31 -20.86 2.17
CA ALA A 239 13.49 -21.19 2.96
C ALA A 239 13.79 -20.11 4.02
N SER A 240 13.63 -18.82 3.69
CA SER A 240 13.83 -17.72 4.64
C SER A 240 12.73 -17.64 5.71
N ALA A 241 11.48 -17.91 5.36
CA ALA A 241 10.35 -17.88 6.30
C ALA A 241 10.36 -19.07 7.28
N VAL A 242 10.75 -20.26 6.84
CA VAL A 242 10.85 -21.46 7.70
C VAL A 242 12.01 -21.33 8.70
N VAL A 243 13.13 -20.71 8.32
CA VAL A 243 14.24 -20.43 9.24
C VAL A 243 13.86 -19.40 10.31
N ALA A 244 13.03 -18.41 9.99
CA ALA A 244 12.54 -17.43 10.97
C ALA A 244 11.52 -18.03 11.96
N ALA A 245 10.70 -18.99 11.51
CA ALA A 245 9.66 -19.63 12.32
C ALA A 245 10.19 -20.76 13.24
N SER A 246 11.45 -21.20 13.07
CA SER A 246 12.07 -22.28 13.84
C SER A 246 13.07 -21.80 14.91
N ALA A 247 13.20 -20.49 15.11
CA ALA A 247 13.97 -19.94 16.22
C ALA A 247 13.27 -20.28 17.56
N PRO A 248 13.91 -21.01 18.50
CA PRO A 248 13.29 -21.36 19.76
C PRO A 248 13.03 -20.09 20.58
N ILE A 249 11.78 -19.89 20.99
CA ILE A 249 11.37 -18.84 21.91
C ILE A 249 12.04 -19.13 23.26
N LEU A 250 13.12 -18.41 23.57
CA LEU A 250 13.64 -18.35 24.94
C LEU A 250 12.62 -17.59 25.80
N VAL A 251 11.83 -18.33 26.58
CA VAL A 251 11.02 -17.75 27.65
C VAL A 251 11.97 -17.36 28.79
N PRO A 252 12.00 -16.09 29.24
CA PRO A 252 12.85 -15.70 30.36
C PRO A 252 12.36 -16.35 31.66
N LEU A 253 13.28 -17.01 32.38
CA LEU A 253 13.08 -17.49 33.75
C LEU A 253 12.94 -16.30 34.71
N SER A 254 11.73 -15.75 34.86
CA SER A 254 11.47 -14.77 35.93
C SER A 254 10.02 -14.71 36.42
N THR A 255 9.28 -15.82 36.33
CA THR A 255 8.01 -15.99 37.07
C THR A 255 7.88 -17.42 37.60
N VAL A 256 8.76 -17.78 38.53
CA VAL A 256 8.43 -18.80 39.55
C VAL A 256 7.91 -18.03 40.76
N ALA A 257 6.61 -17.75 40.76
CA ALA A 257 5.90 -17.20 41.91
C ALA A 257 5.07 -18.32 42.56
N LEU A 258 5.56 -18.76 43.71
CA LEU A 258 4.95 -19.60 44.75
C LEU A 258 3.45 -19.94 44.59
N ALA A 259 3.17 -21.19 44.21
CA ALA A 259 1.90 -21.84 44.51
C ALA A 259 1.92 -22.31 45.98
N ARG A 260 0.98 -21.82 46.81
CA ARG A 260 0.73 -22.35 48.17
C ARG A 260 0.13 -23.76 48.09
N PRO A 261 0.45 -24.68 49.01
CA PRO A 261 -0.09 -26.03 49.00
C PRO A 261 -1.55 -26.03 49.47
N ILE A 262 -2.46 -26.54 48.63
CA ILE A 262 -3.81 -26.92 49.03
C ILE A 262 -3.75 -28.35 49.57
N ARG A 263 -4.35 -28.54 50.75
CA ARG A 263 -4.45 -29.81 51.50
C ARG A 263 -5.02 -30.95 50.64
N ALA A 264 -4.44 -32.13 50.85
CA ALA A 264 -4.91 -33.41 50.35
C ALA A 264 -6.33 -33.73 50.83
N ALA A 265 -7.21 -34.05 49.88
CA ALA A 265 -8.44 -34.80 50.12
C ALA A 265 -8.27 -36.19 49.49
N THR A 266 -8.72 -37.20 50.22
CA THR A 266 -8.55 -38.64 50.02
C THR A 266 -9.14 -39.17 48.69
N PRO A 267 -8.55 -40.21 48.08
CA PRO A 267 -9.09 -40.83 46.87
C PRO A 267 -10.19 -41.86 47.20
N GLN A 268 -11.33 -41.74 46.54
CA GLN A 268 -12.36 -42.79 46.43
C GLN A 268 -12.04 -43.67 45.19
N PRO A 269 -12.24 -45.00 45.25
CA PRO A 269 -11.89 -45.89 44.16
C PRO A 269 -13.01 -45.94 43.10
N LEU A 270 -12.65 -45.84 41.82
CA LEU A 270 -13.53 -46.19 40.70
C LEU A 270 -12.89 -47.31 39.87
N HIS A 271 -13.72 -48.30 39.58
CA HIS A 271 -13.43 -49.59 38.96
C HIS A 271 -12.93 -49.52 37.49
N PRO A 272 -12.32 -50.62 36.98
CA PRO A 272 -11.60 -50.64 35.71
C PRO A 272 -12.47 -51.11 34.53
N CYS A 273 -12.23 -50.54 33.35
CA CYS A 273 -12.44 -51.06 31.98
C CYS A 273 -12.39 -49.83 31.04
N SER A 274 -11.78 -49.79 29.87
CA SER A 274 -11.27 -50.81 28.96
C SER A 274 -10.31 -50.14 27.97
N VAL A 275 -9.23 -50.83 27.64
CA VAL A 275 -8.23 -50.49 26.63
C VAL A 275 -8.88 -50.46 25.24
N ILE A 276 -8.75 -49.34 24.50
CA ILE A 276 -9.07 -49.30 23.06
C ILE A 276 -7.76 -49.32 22.29
N ARG A 277 -7.47 -50.47 21.66
CA ARG A 277 -6.45 -50.64 20.62
C ARG A 277 -6.90 -49.92 19.35
N GLN A 278 -5.99 -49.18 18.73
CA GLN A 278 -6.10 -48.75 17.33
C GLN A 278 -5.75 -49.91 16.42
N THR A 279 -6.64 -50.27 15.51
CA THR A 279 -6.33 -51.05 14.30
C THR A 279 -6.98 -50.42 13.07
N GLY A 280 -6.11 -50.00 12.16
CA GLY A 280 -6.19 -49.99 10.70
C GLY A 280 -7.52 -50.00 9.93
N CYS A 281 -7.54 -49.10 8.93
CA CYS A 281 -7.91 -49.33 7.53
C CYS A 281 -9.41 -49.46 7.15
N GLY A 282 -9.84 -48.65 6.17
CA GLY A 282 -10.90 -49.05 5.22
C GLY A 282 -12.18 -48.19 5.14
N ILE A 283 -12.15 -47.18 4.26
CA ILE A 283 -13.15 -46.79 3.24
C ILE A 283 -14.64 -47.14 3.47
N HIS A 284 -15.52 -46.12 3.56
CA HIS A 284 -16.69 -45.89 2.69
C HIS A 284 -17.58 -44.76 3.26
N LEU A 285 -17.66 -43.62 2.56
CA LEU A 285 -18.70 -42.60 2.79
C LEU A 285 -19.79 -42.80 1.73
N GLN A 286 -20.90 -43.40 2.15
CA GLN A 286 -22.13 -43.49 1.37
C GLN A 286 -23.10 -42.39 1.86
N GLN A 287 -23.69 -41.70 0.90
CA GLN A 287 -24.59 -40.56 1.06
C GLN A 287 -25.98 -40.95 1.59
N HIS A 288 -26.74 -39.91 1.97
CA HIS A 288 -28.21 -39.74 1.91
C HIS A 288 -29.02 -39.80 3.23
N PRO A 289 -30.20 -39.13 3.31
CA PRO A 289 -30.40 -37.93 4.14
C PRO A 289 -31.59 -38.06 5.13
N SER A 290 -32.01 -36.90 5.67
CA SER A 290 -33.34 -36.59 6.25
C SER A 290 -33.72 -37.15 7.62
N VAL A 291 -33.72 -36.27 8.64
CA VAL A 291 -34.79 -36.06 9.66
C VAL A 291 -34.57 -34.64 10.22
N ALA A 292 -35.23 -33.59 9.72
CA ALA A 292 -36.55 -33.10 10.13
C ALA A 292 -36.65 -32.68 11.62
N ALA A 293 -36.47 -31.37 11.82
CA ALA A 293 -37.21 -30.46 12.72
C ALA A 293 -37.82 -30.95 14.05
N SER A 294 -37.50 -30.22 15.13
CA SER A 294 -38.54 -29.71 16.02
C SER A 294 -38.09 -28.43 16.73
N ILE A 295 -38.91 -27.39 16.60
CA ILE A 295 -38.86 -26.10 17.29
C ILE A 295 -39.91 -26.15 18.42
N CYS A 296 -39.52 -25.81 19.65
CA CYS A 296 -40.38 -25.19 20.68
C CYS A 296 -39.46 -24.74 21.83
N SER A 297 -39.15 -23.45 21.98
CA SER A 297 -39.96 -22.39 22.60
C SER A 297 -39.88 -22.36 24.13
N SER A 298 -39.39 -21.20 24.62
CA SER A 298 -39.77 -20.49 25.86
C SER A 298 -39.27 -20.99 27.23
N ILE A 299 -38.38 -20.20 27.85
CA ILE A 299 -38.43 -19.86 29.29
C ILE A 299 -38.16 -18.36 29.46
N HIS A 300 -39.10 -17.71 30.14
CA HIS A 300 -39.17 -16.32 30.59
C HIS A 300 -38.17 -16.00 31.72
N LEU A 301 -37.51 -14.85 31.67
CA LEU A 301 -37.69 -13.66 32.53
C LEU A 301 -36.63 -12.59 32.19
#